data_AF-A0A5P9PFB5-F1
#
_entry.id   AF-A0A5P9PFB5-F1
#
_cell.length_a   1.000
_cell.length_b   1.000
_cell.length_c   1.000
_cell.angle_alpha   90.00
_cell.angle_beta   90.00
_cell.angle_gamma   90.00
#
_symmetry.space_group_name_H-M   'P 1'
#
loop_
_entity.id
_entity.type
_entity.pdbx_description
1 polymer ?
#
loop_
_entity_poly.entity_id
_entity_poly.type
_entity_poly.pdbx_seq_one_letter_code
_entity_poly.pdbx_strand_id
1 'polypeptide(L)'
;MVTTQDEITRRLKERDAARSARRAQAATTVGELARRHTELAVQLADLERELGEVLTAAGDVIDVPELAQITDVPAADLTRWRDQAAKPSRGRRTRPSAKKNGSLGSGTRSGSEPRAARPVAPVPPEPEPVRAGGVAVGAASP
;
A
#
# COMPACT_ATOMS: atom_id res chain seq x y z
N MET A 1 -4.43 19.49 -50.59
CA MET A 1 -3.27 20.12 -49.96
C MET A 1 -2.67 19.13 -48.98
N VAL A 2 -1.41 18.72 -49.17
CA VAL A 2 -0.74 17.74 -48.30
C VAL A 2 -0.21 18.49 -47.07
N THR A 3 -0.50 17.98 -45.88
CA THR A 3 0.10 18.52 -44.64
C THR A 3 1.58 18.23 -44.63
N THR A 4 2.41 19.28 -44.55
CA THR A 4 3.87 19.17 -44.48
C THR A 4 4.29 18.38 -43.23
N GLN A 5 5.37 17.63 -43.34
CA GLN A 5 5.92 16.81 -42.24
C GLN A 5 6.15 17.59 -40.94
N ASP A 6 6.55 18.85 -41.04
CA ASP A 6 6.76 19.75 -39.89
C ASP A 6 5.45 20.04 -39.14
N GLU A 7 4.35 20.22 -39.87
CA GLU A 7 3.02 20.47 -39.31
C GLU A 7 2.52 19.23 -38.54
N ILE A 8 2.78 18.02 -39.06
CA ILE A 8 2.45 16.76 -38.39
C ILE A 8 3.26 16.63 -37.09
N THR A 9 4.56 16.90 -37.16
CA THR A 9 5.48 16.81 -36.01
C THR A 9 5.10 17.81 -34.91
N ARG A 10 4.75 19.04 -35.31
CA ARG A 10 4.28 20.07 -34.40
C ARG A 10 3.00 19.66 -33.67
N ARG A 11 1.99 19.20 -34.40
CA ARG A 11 0.71 18.76 -33.81
C ARG A 11 0.90 17.58 -32.85
N LEU A 12 1.81 16.66 -33.15
CA LEU A 12 2.11 15.55 -32.24
C LEU A 12 2.75 16.03 -30.93
N LYS A 13 3.75 16.92 -31.02
CA LYS A 13 4.40 17.50 -29.83
C LYS A 13 3.42 18.28 -28.96
N GLU A 14 2.54 19.08 -29.57
CA GLU A 14 1.50 19.83 -28.85
C GLU A 14 0.52 18.90 -28.13
N ARG A 15 0.07 17.81 -28.78
CA ARG A 15 -0.82 16.81 -28.16
C ARG A 15 -0.13 16.04 -27.05
N ASP A 16 1.14 15.68 -27.23
CA ASP A 16 1.90 14.97 -26.21
C ASP A 16 2.17 15.87 -24.99
N ALA A 17 2.49 17.15 -25.20
CA ALA A 17 2.61 18.14 -24.14
C ALA A 17 1.30 18.30 -23.35
N ALA A 18 0.15 18.35 -24.03
CA ALA A 18 -1.15 18.41 -23.35
C ALA A 18 -1.44 17.14 -22.53
N ARG A 19 -1.07 15.97 -23.04
CA ARG A 19 -1.24 14.69 -22.32
C ARG A 19 -0.30 14.60 -21.12
N SER A 20 0.97 14.97 -21.28
CA SER A 20 1.96 14.93 -20.22
C SER A 20 1.62 15.93 -19.11
N ALA A 21 1.13 17.14 -19.44
CA ALA A 21 0.64 18.10 -18.46
C ALA A 21 -0.52 17.53 -17.63
N ARG A 22 -1.51 16.88 -18.26
CA ARG A 22 -2.62 16.22 -17.54
C ARG A 22 -2.13 15.10 -16.63
N ARG A 23 -1.17 14.30 -17.08
CA ARG A 23 -0.56 13.23 -16.26
C ARG A 23 0.19 13.79 -15.07
N ALA A 24 0.94 14.88 -15.25
CA ALA A 24 1.65 15.55 -14.17
C ALA A 24 0.69 16.11 -13.12
N GLN A 25 -0.39 16.80 -13.56
CA GLN A 25 -1.43 17.29 -12.65
C GLN A 25 -2.11 16.17 -11.87
N ALA A 26 -2.46 15.06 -12.54
CA ALA A 26 -3.03 13.88 -11.87
C ALA A 26 -2.06 13.29 -10.83
N ALA A 27 -0.78 13.15 -11.18
CA ALA A 27 0.22 12.65 -10.24
C ALA A 27 0.39 13.57 -9.02
N THR A 28 0.39 14.88 -9.23
CA THR A 28 0.47 15.86 -8.12
C THR A 28 -0.74 15.76 -7.20
N THR A 29 -1.96 15.76 -7.76
CA THR A 29 -3.19 15.68 -6.95
C THR A 29 -3.29 14.38 -6.16
N VAL A 30 -2.93 13.24 -6.77
CA VAL A 30 -2.87 11.95 -6.06
C VAL A 30 -1.81 11.98 -4.96
N GLY A 31 -0.64 12.54 -5.23
CA GLY A 31 0.42 12.68 -4.24
C GLY A 31 0.02 13.54 -3.04
N GLU A 32 -0.68 14.65 -3.28
CA GLU A 32 -1.23 15.51 -2.22
C GLU A 32 -2.31 14.81 -1.41
N LEU A 33 -3.23 14.11 -2.08
CA LEU A 33 -4.31 13.38 -1.43
C LEU A 33 -3.76 12.24 -0.56
N ALA A 34 -2.74 11.52 -1.05
CA ALA A 34 -2.07 10.49 -0.29
C ALA A 34 -1.40 11.05 0.99
N ARG A 35 -0.77 12.22 0.91
CA ARG A 35 -0.18 12.88 2.08
C ARG A 35 -1.24 13.28 3.11
N ARG A 36 -2.36 13.87 2.66
CA ARG A 36 -3.49 14.19 3.54
C ARG A 36 -4.08 12.94 4.18
N HIS A 37 -4.21 11.86 3.42
CA HIS A 37 -4.68 10.59 3.96
C HIS A 37 -3.73 10.04 5.04
N THR A 38 -2.41 10.13 4.84
CA THR A 38 -1.46 9.71 5.88
C THR A 38 -1.53 10.58 7.13
N GLU A 39 -1.74 11.88 6.97
CA GLU A 39 -1.89 12.80 8.10
C GLU A 39 -3.18 12.53 8.89
N LEU A 40 -4.30 12.34 8.19
CA LEU A 40 -5.58 11.96 8.80
C LEU A 40 -5.50 10.59 9.48
N ALA A 41 -4.77 9.63 8.90
CA ALA A 41 -4.56 8.33 9.52
C ALA A 41 -3.79 8.42 10.84
N VAL A 42 -2.82 9.34 10.94
CA VAL A 42 -2.11 9.60 12.20
C VAL A 42 -3.05 10.24 13.21
N GLN A 43 -3.78 11.28 12.82
CA GLN A 43 -4.77 11.93 13.70
C GLN A 43 -5.83 10.96 14.21
N LEU A 44 -6.32 10.07 13.33
CA LEU A 44 -7.28 9.04 13.70
C LEU A 44 -6.68 8.06 14.71
N ALA A 45 -5.42 7.64 14.52
CA ALA A 45 -4.75 6.76 15.46
C ALA A 45 -4.55 7.41 16.85
N ASP A 46 -4.26 8.70 16.89
CA ASP A 46 -4.15 9.46 18.14
C ASP A 46 -5.52 9.55 18.83
N LEU A 47 -6.59 9.84 18.09
CA LEU A 47 -7.97 9.85 18.61
C LEU A 47 -8.42 8.47 19.11
N GLU A 48 -8.15 7.39 18.37
CA GLU A 48 -8.46 6.03 18.80
C GLU A 48 -7.74 5.67 20.11
N ARG A 49 -6.52 6.18 20.31
CA ARG A 49 -5.77 6.00 21.54
C ARG A 49 -6.37 6.80 22.70
N GLU A 50 -6.69 8.08 22.49
CA GLU A 50 -7.36 8.91 23.51
C GLU A 50 -8.70 8.31 23.91
N LEU A 51 -9.49 7.82 22.94
CA LEU A 51 -10.72 7.09 23.21
C LEU A 51 -10.47 5.84 24.06
N GLY A 52 -9.45 5.05 23.74
CA GLY A 52 -9.09 3.88 24.54
C GLY A 52 -8.64 4.22 25.96
N GLU A 53 -7.91 5.33 26.15
CA GLU A 53 -7.49 5.84 27.47
C GLU A 53 -8.70 6.29 28.29
N VAL A 54 -9.62 7.06 27.69
CA VAL A 54 -10.88 7.49 28.32
C VAL A 54 -11.76 6.29 28.64
N LEU A 55 -11.88 5.31 27.74
CA LEU A 55 -12.65 4.08 27.98
C LEU A 55 -12.04 3.23 29.09
N THR A 56 -10.72 3.22 29.24
CA THR A 56 -10.05 2.51 30.34
C THR A 56 -10.30 3.22 31.67
N ALA A 57 -10.26 4.56 31.70
CA ALA A 57 -10.55 5.34 32.90
C ALA A 57 -12.04 5.31 33.28
N ALA A 58 -12.94 5.31 32.29
CA ALA A 58 -14.38 5.25 32.50
C ALA A 58 -14.88 3.84 32.81
N GLY A 59 -14.08 2.79 32.58
CA GLY A 59 -14.46 1.40 32.85
C GLY A 59 -14.78 1.09 34.31
N ASP A 60 -14.34 1.94 35.24
CA ASP A 60 -14.71 1.85 36.66
C ASP A 60 -16.10 2.44 36.97
N VAL A 61 -16.63 3.28 36.06
CA VAL A 61 -17.86 4.04 36.23
C VAL A 61 -18.98 3.52 35.34
N ILE A 62 -18.65 3.09 34.12
CA ILE A 62 -19.62 2.68 33.11
C ILE A 62 -19.07 1.53 32.26
N ASP A 63 -19.90 0.50 32.10
CA ASP A 63 -19.56 -0.69 31.34
C ASP A 63 -19.64 -0.42 29.81
N VAL A 64 -18.80 -1.11 29.04
CA VAL A 64 -18.77 -1.05 27.56
C VAL A 64 -20.16 -1.27 26.91
N PRO A 65 -20.97 -2.27 27.30
CA PRO A 65 -22.32 -2.44 26.76
C PRO A 65 -23.27 -1.29 27.08
N GLU A 66 -23.08 -0.60 28.20
CA GLU A 66 -23.91 0.57 28.57
C GLU A 66 -23.49 1.80 27.74
N LEU A 67 -22.19 2.05 27.58
CA LEU A 67 -21.68 3.09 26.69
C LEU A 67 -22.14 2.92 25.24
N ALA A 68 -22.19 1.68 24.74
CA ALA A 68 -22.64 1.40 23.38
C ALA A 68 -24.11 1.83 23.15
N GLN A 69 -24.97 1.69 24.18
CA GLN A 69 -26.37 2.10 24.11
C GLN A 69 -26.52 3.63 24.16
N ILE A 70 -25.65 4.31 24.91
CA ILE A 70 -25.74 5.77 25.10
C ILE A 70 -25.13 6.53 23.90
N THR A 71 -24.06 6.00 23.32
CA THR A 71 -23.27 6.69 22.28
C THR A 71 -23.60 6.26 20.86
N ASP A 72 -24.44 5.22 20.69
CA ASP A 72 -24.73 4.56 19.40
C ASP A 72 -23.45 4.06 18.68
N VAL A 73 -22.38 3.84 19.44
CA VAL A 73 -21.13 3.25 18.95
C VAL A 73 -21.15 1.75 19.22
N PRO A 74 -20.82 0.89 18.24
CA PRO A 74 -20.79 -0.55 18.45
C PRO A 74 -19.85 -0.95 19.60
N ALA A 75 -20.33 -1.84 20.46
CA ALA A 75 -19.53 -2.39 21.57
C ALA A 75 -18.23 -3.07 21.11
N ALA A 76 -18.22 -3.61 19.87
CA ALA A 76 -17.04 -4.19 19.26
C ALA A 76 -15.93 -3.15 19.03
N ASP A 77 -16.29 -1.93 18.60
CA ASP A 77 -15.34 -0.85 18.33
C ASP A 77 -14.81 -0.27 19.65
N LEU A 78 -15.69 -0.07 20.63
CA LEU A 78 -15.31 0.36 21.97
C LEU A 78 -14.34 -0.62 22.64
N THR A 79 -14.60 -1.93 22.52
CA THR A 79 -13.72 -2.98 23.04
C THR A 79 -12.38 -2.97 22.30
N ARG A 80 -12.39 -2.81 20.97
CA ARG A 80 -11.16 -2.71 20.15
C ARG A 80 -10.28 -1.55 20.59
N TRP A 81 -10.84 -0.34 20.76
CA TRP A 81 -10.07 0.84 21.18
C TRP A 81 -9.52 0.70 22.60
N ARG A 82 -10.34 0.18 23.53
CA ARG A 82 -9.89 -0.12 24.89
C ARG A 82 -8.75 -1.14 24.91
N ASP A 83 -8.87 -2.24 24.17
CA ASP A 83 -7.86 -3.30 24.10
C ASP A 83 -6.58 -2.85 23.37
N GLN A 84 -6.68 -1.87 22.47
CA GLN A 84 -5.53 -1.25 21.81
C GLN A 84 -4.75 -0.33 22.75
N ALA A 85 -5.44 0.47 23.57
CA ALA A 85 -4.81 1.31 24.59
C ALA A 85 -4.18 0.46 25.71
N ALA A 86 -4.81 -0.65 26.10
CA ALA A 86 -4.29 -1.56 27.12
C ALA A 86 -3.05 -2.36 26.68
N LYS A 87 -2.76 -2.45 25.38
CA LYS A 87 -1.55 -3.11 24.88
C LYS A 87 -0.36 -2.15 25.05
N PRO A 88 0.58 -2.42 25.96
CA PRO A 88 1.79 -1.60 26.04
C PRO A 88 2.50 -1.67 24.69
N SER A 89 2.68 -0.50 24.05
CA SER A 89 3.50 -0.35 22.87
C SER A 89 4.82 -1.07 23.13
N ARG A 90 5.00 -2.24 22.49
CA ARG A 90 6.21 -3.06 22.67
C ARG A 90 7.36 -2.23 22.14
N GLY A 91 8.04 -1.55 23.07
CA GLY A 91 9.19 -0.73 22.82
C GLY A 91 10.15 -1.47 21.91
N ARG A 92 10.40 -0.89 20.74
CA ARG A 92 11.46 -1.30 19.83
C ARG A 92 12.75 -1.30 20.63
N ARG A 93 13.21 -2.48 21.06
CA ARG A 93 14.54 -2.66 21.71
C ARG A 93 15.60 -2.23 20.70
N THR A 94 16.04 -0.99 20.80
CA THR A 94 17.29 -0.54 20.17
C THR A 94 18.41 -1.37 20.79
N ARG A 95 18.93 -2.36 20.04
CA ARG A 95 20.21 -2.99 20.39
C ARG A 95 21.29 -1.90 20.35
N PRO A 96 22.15 -1.76 21.38
CA PRO A 96 23.33 -0.92 21.26
C PRO A 96 24.25 -1.54 20.19
N SER A 97 24.44 -0.85 19.07
CA SER A 97 25.53 -1.18 18.15
C SER A 97 26.85 -0.88 18.86
N ALA A 98 27.51 -1.94 19.33
CA ALA A 98 28.86 -1.85 19.85
C ALA A 98 29.81 -1.45 18.71
N LYS A 99 30.24 -0.20 18.75
CA LYS A 99 31.33 0.35 17.97
C LYS A 99 32.64 -0.31 18.45
N LYS A 100 33.30 -1.11 17.62
CA LYS A 100 34.70 -1.51 17.84
C LYS A 100 35.51 -1.25 16.57
N ASN A 101 36.21 -0.11 16.58
CA ASN A 101 37.38 0.11 15.74
C ASN A 101 38.49 -0.82 16.21
N GLY A 102 39.21 -1.46 15.29
CA GLY A 102 40.38 -2.28 15.62
C GLY A 102 41.03 -2.95 14.42
N SER A 103 41.82 -2.17 13.68
CA SER A 103 43.11 -2.49 13.02
C SER A 103 43.35 -3.82 12.27
N LEU A 104 43.79 -3.63 11.01
CA LEU A 104 44.72 -4.41 10.19
C LEU A 104 45.08 -5.86 10.59
N GLY A 105 44.79 -6.78 9.67
CA GLY A 105 45.45 -8.08 9.54
C GLY A 105 45.44 -8.53 8.08
N SER A 106 46.63 -8.69 7.51
CA SER A 106 46.96 -8.98 6.12
C SER A 106 46.85 -10.48 5.77
N GLY A 107 46.58 -10.78 4.49
CA GLY A 107 46.67 -12.12 3.86
C GLY A 107 45.36 -12.91 3.94
N THR A 108 44.81 -13.53 2.89
CA THR A 108 45.41 -14.10 1.68
C THR A 108 44.32 -14.25 0.61
N ARG A 109 44.73 -14.12 -0.65
CA ARG A 109 43.89 -14.32 -1.84
C ARG A 109 43.31 -15.73 -1.89
N SER A 110 42.02 -15.83 -2.19
CA SER A 110 41.45 -16.94 -2.97
C SER A 110 40.32 -16.38 -3.80
N GLY A 111 40.63 -16.20 -5.09
CA GLY A 111 39.65 -15.82 -6.09
C GLY A 111 38.65 -16.95 -6.27
N SER A 112 37.38 -16.62 -6.10
CA SER A 112 36.29 -17.38 -6.71
C SER A 112 35.65 -16.43 -7.70
N GLU A 113 35.84 -16.71 -8.99
CA GLU A 113 35.24 -15.96 -10.09
C GLU A 113 33.72 -15.87 -9.94
N PRO A 114 33.10 -14.75 -10.34
CA PRO A 114 31.66 -14.67 -10.45
C PRO A 114 31.19 -15.61 -11.56
N ARG A 115 30.62 -16.75 -11.16
CA ARG A 115 29.88 -17.64 -12.05
C ARG A 115 28.81 -16.83 -12.77
N ALA A 116 29.00 -16.69 -14.09
CA ALA A 116 28.04 -16.09 -15.01
C ALA A 116 26.63 -16.60 -14.73
N ALA A 117 25.72 -15.69 -14.39
CA ALA A 117 24.30 -15.98 -14.39
C ALA A 117 23.90 -16.36 -15.82
N ARG A 118 23.40 -17.59 -15.96
CA ARG A 118 22.81 -18.12 -17.20
C ARG A 118 21.77 -17.13 -17.73
N PRO A 119 21.67 -16.93 -19.06
CA PRO A 119 20.49 -16.32 -19.65
C PRO A 119 19.28 -17.20 -19.31
N VAL A 120 18.31 -16.62 -18.61
CA VAL A 120 16.97 -17.22 -18.51
C VAL A 120 16.36 -17.09 -19.91
N ALA A 121 16.19 -18.24 -20.57
CA ALA A 121 15.44 -18.34 -21.81
C ALA A 121 14.00 -17.85 -21.61
N PRO A 122 13.37 -17.25 -22.64
CA PRO A 122 11.99 -16.79 -22.56
C PRO A 122 11.03 -17.94 -22.28
N VAL A 123 10.09 -17.68 -21.38
CA VAL A 123 8.98 -18.56 -21.01
C VAL A 123 8.16 -18.89 -22.26
N PRO A 124 7.89 -20.17 -22.57
CA PRO A 124 6.97 -20.57 -23.63
C PRO A 124 5.53 -20.18 -23.26
N PRO A 125 4.69 -19.73 -24.23
CA PRO A 125 3.31 -19.36 -23.96
C PRO A 125 2.47 -20.57 -23.53
N GLU A 126 1.63 -20.29 -22.53
CA GLU A 126 0.67 -21.16 -21.87
C GLU A 126 -0.35 -21.76 -22.87
N PRO A 127 -0.75 -23.04 -22.73
CA PRO A 127 -1.67 -23.70 -23.65
C PRO A 127 -3.11 -23.19 -23.50
N GLU A 128 -3.76 -22.95 -24.65
CA GLU A 128 -5.14 -22.47 -24.75
C GLU A 128 -6.16 -23.40 -24.04
N PRO A 129 -7.20 -22.84 -23.40
CA PRO A 129 -8.29 -23.63 -22.87
C PRO A 129 -9.15 -24.22 -24.00
N VAL A 130 -9.22 -25.55 -23.98
CA VAL A 130 -10.06 -26.40 -24.81
C VAL A 130 -11.51 -25.91 -24.82
N ARG A 131 -12.00 -25.54 -26.01
CA ARG A 131 -13.44 -25.33 -26.26
C ARG A 131 -14.18 -26.66 -26.12
N ALA A 132 -14.95 -26.81 -25.05
CA ALA A 132 -16.05 -27.75 -24.97
C ALA A 132 -17.16 -27.16 -24.08
N GLY A 133 -18.35 -26.94 -24.64
CA GLY A 133 -19.50 -26.48 -23.88
C GLY A 133 -20.61 -25.98 -24.80
N GLY A 134 -21.52 -26.88 -25.17
CA GLY A 134 -22.55 -26.68 -26.17
C GLY A 134 -23.59 -25.62 -25.83
N VAL A 135 -24.05 -24.96 -26.90
CA VAL A 135 -25.24 -24.10 -26.89
C VAL A 135 -26.48 -24.97 -26.91
N ALA A 136 -27.15 -25.09 -25.76
CA ALA A 136 -28.53 -25.54 -25.69
C ALA A 136 -29.43 -24.33 -25.98
N VAL A 137 -30.01 -24.29 -27.18
CA VAL A 137 -31.06 -23.32 -27.53
C VAL A 137 -32.36 -23.82 -26.95
N GLY A 138 -32.83 -23.16 -25.90
CA GLY A 138 -34.21 -23.27 -25.42
C GLY A 138 -35.15 -22.56 -26.39
N ALA A 139 -36.07 -23.31 -26.98
CA ALA A 139 -37.28 -22.78 -27.61
C ALA A 139 -38.47 -23.45 -26.94
N ALA A 140 -39.07 -22.75 -25.98
CA ALA A 140 -40.39 -23.08 -25.44
C ALA A 140 -41.38 -22.08 -26.07
N SER A 141 -42.32 -22.61 -26.84
CA SER A 141 -43.56 -21.93 -27.25
C SER A 141 -44.72 -22.46 -26.40
N PRO A 142 -45.75 -21.65 -26.17
CA PRO A 142 -47.13 -22.13 -26.23
C PRO A 142 -47.83 -21.70 -27.53
#